data_AF-A0A2N0QPG1-F1
#
_entry.id   AF-A0A2N0QPG1-F1
#
_cell.length_a   1.000
_cell.length_b   1.000
_cell.length_c   1.000
_cell.angle_alpha   90.00
_cell.angle_beta   90.00
_cell.angle_gamma   90.00
#
_symmetry.space_group_name_H-M   'P 1'
#
loop_
_entity.id
_entity.type
_entity.pdbx_description
1 polymer ?
#
loop_
_entity_poly.entity_id
_entity_poly.type
_entity_poly.pdbx_seq_one_letter_code
_entity_poly.pdbx_strand_id
1 'polypeptide(L)'
;MIPEESLDENQIVEQGLIHELCSFILPEDNVSSTEIISSCVSLENLILGSAQHLSYLFETAIKSSQQEILDWYNYSFEFESKVDALMADGRIKDKTVRSTIYKEMKPFLLTKITQANLRKKTHRARKHLMLFGKNGIRLDKIKLVLYSATEILKLTNAQIQNVIKKYTSDHQSHMTLIKTVLSGNDQIKTEVTLQKLTIFNQYRINIVKFILTVSFRYHYNIISISI
;
A
#
# COMPACT_ATOMS: atom_id res chain seq x y z
N MET A 1 1.50 -16.98 38.82
CA MET A 1 2.12 -16.37 37.63
C MET A 1 1.39 -16.89 36.41
N ILE A 2 0.52 -16.08 35.83
CA ILE A 2 -0.06 -16.35 34.51
C ILE A 2 1.01 -15.87 33.51
N PRO A 3 1.43 -16.66 32.50
CA PRO A 3 2.32 -16.15 31.49
C PRO A 3 1.56 -15.10 30.68
N GLU A 4 2.04 -13.85 30.65
CA GLU A 4 1.59 -12.89 29.64
C GLU A 4 2.04 -13.43 28.28
N GLU A 5 1.08 -13.94 27.52
CA GLU A 5 1.26 -14.35 26.14
C GLU A 5 1.52 -13.07 25.33
N SER A 6 2.80 -12.78 25.07
CA SER A 6 3.19 -11.65 24.24
C SER A 6 2.61 -11.84 22.85
N LEU A 7 1.61 -11.03 22.50
CA LEU A 7 0.99 -11.03 21.17
C LEU A 7 2.08 -10.87 20.09
N ASP A 8 2.10 -11.76 19.11
CA ASP A 8 3.06 -11.72 18.00
C ASP A 8 2.98 -10.35 17.30
N GLU A 9 4.11 -9.65 17.19
CA GLU A 9 4.18 -8.29 16.61
C GLU A 9 3.48 -8.21 15.24
N ASN A 10 3.56 -9.30 14.45
CA ASN A 10 2.93 -9.35 13.14
C ASN A 10 1.40 -9.39 13.22
N GLN A 11 0.84 -10.02 14.25
CA GLN A 11 -0.61 -10.02 14.49
C GLN A 11 -1.10 -8.61 14.85
N ILE A 12 -0.31 -7.84 15.61
CA ILE A 12 -0.64 -6.44 15.92
C ILE A 12 -0.72 -5.61 14.63
N VAL A 13 0.30 -5.72 13.78
CA VAL A 13 0.34 -5.01 12.48
C VAL A 13 -0.82 -5.45 11.59
N GLU A 14 -1.12 -6.74 11.53
CA GLU A 14 -2.23 -7.29 10.75
C GLU A 14 -3.59 -6.74 11.18
N GLN A 15 -3.89 -6.78 12.48
CA GLN A 15 -5.16 -6.28 13.01
C GLN A 15 -5.29 -4.77 12.89
N GLY A 16 -4.20 -4.03 13.14
CA GLY A 16 -4.18 -2.59 12.96
C GLY A 16 -4.40 -2.17 11.51
N LEU A 17 -3.79 -2.87 10.56
CA LEU A 17 -3.96 -2.63 9.13
C LEU A 17 -5.40 -2.92 8.66
N ILE A 18 -6.01 -4.01 9.14
CA ILE A 18 -7.44 -4.31 8.89
C ILE A 18 -8.29 -3.14 9.39
N HIS A 19 -8.02 -2.69 10.61
CA HIS A 19 -8.78 -1.63 11.25
C HIS A 19 -8.66 -0.30 10.48
N GLU A 20 -7.46 0.12 10.08
CA GLU A 20 -7.24 1.32 9.27
C GLU A 20 -8.04 1.26 7.97
N LEU A 21 -7.92 0.16 7.24
CA LEU A 21 -8.52 0.03 5.91
C LEU A 21 -10.05 -0.09 5.95
N CYS A 22 -10.61 -0.76 6.95
CA CYS A 22 -12.07 -0.91 7.10
C CYS A 22 -12.71 0.33 7.73
N SER A 23 -11.99 1.11 8.54
CA SER A 23 -12.55 2.31 9.19
C SER A 23 -12.84 3.46 8.22
N PHE A 24 -12.29 3.44 7.01
CA PHE A 24 -12.42 4.51 6.01
C PHE A 24 -13.26 4.10 4.78
N ILE A 25 -14.20 3.16 4.93
CA ILE A 25 -15.13 2.79 3.86
C ILE A 25 -16.14 3.94 3.66
N LEU A 26 -15.78 4.89 2.80
CA LEU A 26 -16.70 5.90 2.28
C LEU A 26 -17.55 5.31 1.14
N PRO A 27 -18.82 5.73 0.99
CA PRO A 27 -19.53 5.58 -0.28
C PRO A 27 -18.73 6.32 -1.35
N GLU A 28 -18.49 5.65 -2.47
CA GLU A 28 -17.54 5.99 -3.53
C GLU A 28 -17.33 7.50 -3.78
N ASP A 29 -16.08 7.94 -3.65
CA ASP A 29 -15.57 9.04 -4.47
C ASP A 29 -15.08 8.44 -5.78
N ASN A 30 -15.70 8.85 -6.87
CA ASN A 30 -15.44 8.47 -8.25
C ASN A 30 -14.12 9.10 -8.76
N VAL A 31 -13.07 9.09 -7.95
CA VAL A 31 -11.76 9.58 -8.36
C VAL A 31 -11.15 8.51 -9.24
N SER A 32 -11.28 8.76 -10.55
CA SER A 32 -10.60 8.04 -11.60
C SER A 32 -9.15 7.74 -11.21
N SER A 33 -8.73 6.49 -11.37
CA SER A 33 -7.37 6.01 -11.12
C SER A 33 -6.30 6.74 -11.96
N THR A 34 -6.70 7.68 -12.82
CA THR A 34 -5.84 8.50 -13.66
C THR A 34 -5.04 9.57 -12.89
N GLU A 35 -5.49 10.05 -11.73
CA GLU A 35 -4.75 11.12 -11.02
C GLU A 35 -3.45 10.64 -10.35
N ILE A 36 -3.37 9.37 -9.94
CA ILE A 36 -2.13 8.82 -9.35
C ILE A 36 -1.02 8.63 -10.40
N ILE A 37 -1.38 8.57 -11.68
CA ILE A 37 -0.42 8.52 -12.80
C ILE A 37 0.22 9.91 -13.03
N SER A 38 -0.31 10.99 -12.44
CA SER A 38 0.09 12.36 -12.76
C SER A 38 1.37 12.86 -12.06
N SER A 39 1.99 12.11 -11.14
CA SER A 39 3.24 12.58 -10.50
C SER A 39 4.52 12.24 -11.28
N CYS A 40 4.41 11.69 -12.49
CA CYS A 40 5.53 11.20 -13.31
C CYS A 40 6.26 12.30 -14.12
N VAL A 41 6.17 13.58 -13.75
CA VAL A 41 6.68 14.74 -14.53
C VAL A 41 8.23 14.86 -14.52
N SER A 42 8.94 13.74 -14.39
CA SER A 42 10.40 13.66 -14.64
C SER A 42 10.76 12.48 -15.55
N LEU A 43 9.77 11.85 -16.20
CA LEU A 43 9.88 10.62 -16.98
C LEU A 43 10.25 10.83 -18.46
N GLU A 44 10.50 12.05 -18.92
CA GLU A 44 10.58 12.37 -20.36
C GLU A 44 11.68 11.62 -21.15
N ASN A 45 12.63 10.95 -20.47
CA ASN A 45 13.73 10.22 -21.12
C ASN A 45 13.80 8.71 -20.83
N LEU A 46 12.91 8.13 -20.01
CA LEU A 46 12.96 6.71 -19.65
C LEU A 46 11.84 5.93 -20.34
N ILE A 47 12.21 4.96 -21.19
CA ILE A 47 11.25 4.05 -21.82
C ILE A 47 10.60 3.19 -20.73
N LEU A 48 9.27 3.26 -20.59
CA LEU A 48 8.49 2.43 -19.66
C LEU A 48 8.80 0.94 -19.88
N GLY A 49 8.92 0.15 -18.81
CA GLY A 49 9.31 -1.27 -18.90
C GLY A 49 10.78 -1.54 -19.29
N SER A 50 11.60 -0.51 -19.52
CA SER A 50 13.04 -0.67 -19.74
C SER A 50 13.77 -1.03 -18.44
N ALA A 51 14.94 -1.65 -18.56
CA ALA A 51 15.78 -1.94 -17.40
C ALA A 51 16.28 -0.69 -16.69
N GLN A 52 16.47 0.42 -17.43
CA GLN A 52 16.84 1.72 -16.85
C GLN A 52 15.70 2.30 -16.02
N HIS A 53 14.46 2.22 -16.52
CA HIS A 53 13.28 2.65 -15.78
C HIS A 53 13.06 1.82 -14.51
N LEU A 54 13.18 0.49 -14.60
CA LEU A 54 13.12 -0.39 -13.43
C LEU A 54 14.19 -0.06 -12.39
N SER A 55 15.43 0.22 -12.82
CA SER A 55 16.51 0.61 -11.90
C SER A 55 16.22 1.96 -11.24
N TYR A 56 15.66 2.92 -11.98
CA TYR A 56 15.20 4.19 -11.42
C TYR A 56 14.13 3.97 -10.34
N LEU A 57 13.05 3.23 -10.64
CA LEU A 57 11.99 2.93 -9.66
C LEU A 57 12.53 2.24 -8.41
N PHE A 58 13.47 1.31 -8.58
CA PHE A 58 14.12 0.63 -7.47
C PHE A 58 14.91 1.59 -6.57
N GLU A 59 15.70 2.48 -7.15
CA GLU A 59 16.49 3.49 -6.42
C GLU A 59 15.58 4.51 -5.72
N THR A 60 14.48 4.91 -6.38
CA THR A 60 13.44 5.77 -5.77
C THR A 60 12.83 5.08 -4.56
N ALA A 61 12.41 3.82 -4.67
CA ALA A 61 11.83 3.07 -3.57
C ALA A 61 12.81 2.88 -2.39
N ILE A 62 14.11 2.68 -2.65
CA ILE A 62 15.12 2.59 -1.59
C ILE A 62 15.30 3.91 -0.84
N LYS A 63 15.17 5.06 -1.52
CA LYS A 63 15.38 6.39 -0.95
C LYS A 63 14.10 7.02 -0.39
N SER A 64 12.96 6.37 -0.62
CA SER A 64 11.66 6.91 -0.25
C SER A 64 11.44 6.83 1.26
N SER A 65 10.81 7.87 1.80
CA SER A 65 10.38 7.92 3.20
C SER A 65 8.86 7.95 3.27
N GLN A 66 8.21 9.00 2.74
CA GLN A 66 6.77 9.21 2.91
C GLN A 66 5.89 8.40 1.94
N GLN A 67 6.40 8.11 0.74
CA GLN A 67 5.64 7.37 -0.30
C GLN A 67 6.19 5.95 -0.49
N GLU A 68 6.86 5.41 0.54
CA GLU A 68 7.63 4.16 0.43
C GLU A 68 6.77 2.98 -0.06
N ILE A 69 5.53 2.86 0.42
CA ILE A 69 4.59 1.80 -0.02
C ILE A 69 4.26 1.94 -1.51
N LEU A 70 4.00 3.17 -1.97
CA LEU A 70 3.66 3.46 -3.37
C LEU A 70 4.86 3.21 -4.29
N ASP A 71 6.05 3.63 -3.89
CA ASP A 71 7.27 3.43 -4.68
C ASP A 71 7.64 1.95 -4.80
N TRP A 72 7.55 1.18 -3.70
CA TRP A 72 7.73 -0.26 -3.73
C TRP A 72 6.65 -0.97 -4.57
N TYR A 73 5.41 -0.51 -4.49
CA TYR A 73 4.31 -1.01 -5.34
C TYR A 73 4.63 -0.78 -6.82
N ASN A 74 4.97 0.45 -7.22
CA ASN A 74 5.24 0.82 -8.61
C ASN A 74 6.41 0.00 -9.18
N TYR A 75 7.50 -0.11 -8.43
CA TYR A 75 8.63 -0.96 -8.80
C TYR A 75 8.21 -2.42 -8.99
N SER A 76 7.46 -2.99 -8.03
CA SER A 76 7.04 -4.39 -8.10
C SER A 76 6.06 -4.64 -9.24
N PHE A 77 5.15 -3.71 -9.52
CA PHE A 77 4.17 -3.81 -10.58
C PHE A 77 4.84 -3.85 -11.95
N GLU A 78 5.75 -2.90 -12.22
CA GLU A 78 6.55 -2.86 -13.45
C GLU A 78 7.42 -4.12 -13.60
N PHE A 79 8.07 -4.55 -12.51
CA PHE A 79 8.92 -5.73 -12.54
C PHE A 79 8.15 -6.99 -12.89
N GLU A 80 7.01 -7.25 -12.23
CA GLU A 80 6.18 -8.42 -12.55
C GLU A 80 5.52 -8.31 -13.92
N SER A 81 5.11 -7.11 -14.35
CA SER A 81 4.59 -6.90 -15.72
C SER A 81 5.63 -7.25 -16.79
N LYS A 82 6.90 -6.88 -16.58
CA LYS A 82 8.00 -7.26 -17.48
C LYS A 82 8.26 -8.77 -17.43
N VAL A 83 8.16 -9.40 -16.26
CA VAL A 83 8.27 -10.87 -16.11
C VAL A 83 7.16 -11.56 -16.92
N ASP A 84 5.91 -11.13 -16.76
CA ASP A 84 4.76 -11.71 -17.45
C ASP A 84 4.88 -11.53 -18.97
N ALA A 85 5.28 -10.34 -19.44
CA ALA A 85 5.51 -10.07 -20.85
C ALA A 85 6.58 -10.99 -21.47
N LEU A 86 7.70 -11.22 -20.75
CA LEU A 86 8.77 -12.10 -21.20
C LEU A 86 8.43 -13.59 -21.10
N MET A 87 7.46 -13.96 -20.26
CA MET A 87 6.97 -15.34 -20.12
C MET A 87 5.72 -15.63 -20.95
N ALA A 88 5.19 -14.65 -21.69
CA ALA A 88 3.92 -14.78 -22.41
C ALA A 88 3.92 -15.93 -23.44
N ASP A 89 5.08 -16.29 -23.98
CA ASP A 89 5.24 -17.40 -24.94
C ASP A 89 5.43 -18.78 -24.28
N GLY A 90 5.56 -18.83 -22.95
CA GLY A 90 5.76 -20.05 -22.16
C GLY A 90 7.12 -20.75 -22.35
N ARG A 91 8.05 -20.18 -23.14
CA ARG A 91 9.32 -20.84 -23.50
C ARG A 91 10.39 -20.67 -22.44
N ILE A 92 10.40 -19.52 -21.78
CA ILE A 92 11.43 -19.17 -20.81
C ILE A 92 10.91 -19.39 -19.39
N LYS A 93 11.67 -20.14 -18.59
CA LYS A 93 11.36 -20.36 -17.17
C LYS A 93 11.49 -19.05 -16.39
N ASP A 94 10.59 -18.85 -15.44
CA ASP A 94 10.56 -17.72 -14.51
C ASP A 94 11.92 -17.33 -13.91
N LYS A 95 12.64 -18.33 -13.38
CA LYS A 95 13.98 -18.13 -12.79
C LYS A 95 14.95 -17.48 -13.78
N THR A 96 14.89 -17.87 -15.06
CA THR A 96 15.72 -17.34 -16.13
C THR A 96 15.31 -15.92 -16.46
N VAL A 97 14.02 -15.66 -16.68
CA VAL A 97 13.48 -14.32 -16.97
C VAL A 97 13.90 -13.32 -15.90
N ARG A 98 13.64 -13.63 -14.62
CA ARG A 98 13.99 -12.75 -13.50
C ARG A 98 15.50 -12.53 -13.41
N SER A 99 16.30 -13.57 -13.62
CA SER A 99 17.76 -13.42 -13.65
C SER A 99 18.24 -12.51 -14.78
N THR A 100 17.57 -12.53 -15.93
CA THR A 100 17.88 -11.64 -17.06
C THR A 100 17.55 -10.20 -16.70
N ILE A 101 16.36 -9.91 -16.17
CA ILE A 101 15.95 -8.56 -15.75
C ILE A 101 16.96 -8.00 -14.73
N TYR A 102 17.37 -8.78 -13.73
CA TYR A 102 18.38 -8.31 -12.75
C TYR A 102 19.75 -8.01 -13.37
N LYS A 103 20.14 -8.72 -14.45
CA LYS A 103 21.40 -8.45 -15.16
C LYS A 103 21.28 -7.17 -15.98
N GLU A 104 20.15 -6.95 -16.63
CA GLU A 104 19.87 -5.75 -17.42
C GLU A 104 19.76 -4.49 -16.54
N MET A 105 19.18 -4.61 -15.34
CA MET A 105 19.08 -3.49 -14.39
C MET A 105 20.45 -3.04 -13.87
N LYS A 106 21.38 -4.00 -13.67
CA LYS A 106 22.63 -3.80 -12.92
C LYS A 106 23.49 -2.60 -13.37
N PRO A 107 23.70 -2.33 -14.67
CA PRO A 107 24.50 -1.19 -15.13
C PRO A 107 23.89 0.17 -14.78
N PHE A 108 22.59 0.24 -14.52
CA PHE A 108 21.86 1.48 -14.25
C PHE A 108 21.66 1.75 -12.75
N LEU A 109 22.06 0.82 -11.88
CA LEU A 109 21.96 0.99 -10.43
C LEU A 109 23.08 1.90 -9.93
N LEU A 110 22.71 3.02 -9.32
CA LEU A 110 23.63 4.00 -8.75
C LEU A 110 24.19 3.49 -7.42
N THR A 111 23.36 2.78 -6.65
CA THR A 111 23.74 2.14 -5.41
C THR A 111 24.51 0.87 -5.72
N LYS A 112 25.69 0.70 -5.10
CA LYS A 112 26.46 -0.56 -5.16
C LYS A 112 25.73 -1.66 -4.39
N ILE A 113 24.68 -2.21 -4.98
CA ILE A 113 23.89 -3.31 -4.42
C ILE A 113 24.28 -4.64 -5.07
N THR A 114 24.40 -5.68 -4.25
CA THR A 114 24.63 -7.03 -4.76
C THR A 114 23.35 -7.56 -5.43
N GLN A 115 23.51 -8.43 -6.43
CA GLN A 115 22.35 -9.05 -7.08
C GLN A 115 21.50 -9.86 -6.09
N ALA A 116 22.11 -10.45 -5.06
CA ALA A 116 21.40 -11.16 -4.00
C ALA A 116 20.50 -10.21 -3.18
N ASN A 117 20.99 -9.01 -2.85
CA ASN A 117 20.20 -8.01 -2.12
C ASN A 117 19.09 -7.41 -2.99
N LEU A 118 19.36 -7.17 -4.28
CA LEU A 118 18.34 -6.78 -5.26
C LEU A 118 17.20 -7.81 -5.27
N ARG A 119 17.51 -9.10 -5.46
CA ARG A 119 16.52 -10.19 -5.41
C ARG A 119 15.69 -10.20 -4.13
N LYS A 120 16.34 -10.02 -2.96
CA LYS A 120 15.65 -9.99 -1.66
C LYS A 120 14.68 -8.81 -1.57
N LYS A 121 15.09 -7.62 -2.02
CA LYS A 121 14.24 -6.42 -2.02
C LYS A 121 13.09 -6.53 -3.01
N THR A 122 13.34 -7.03 -4.23
CA THR A 122 12.28 -7.30 -5.20
C THR A 122 11.27 -8.31 -4.67
N HIS A 123 11.73 -9.39 -4.04
CA HIS A 123 10.83 -10.37 -3.44
C HIS A 123 9.97 -9.76 -2.32
N ARG A 124 10.55 -8.87 -1.51
CA ARG A 124 9.81 -8.13 -0.48
C ARG A 124 8.77 -7.20 -1.10
N ALA A 125 9.14 -6.44 -2.12
CA ALA A 125 8.26 -5.48 -2.82
C ALA A 125 6.95 -6.13 -3.34
N ARG A 126 6.99 -7.41 -3.72
CA ARG A 126 5.81 -8.18 -4.12
C ARG A 126 4.70 -8.22 -3.08
N LYS A 127 5.02 -8.09 -1.80
CA LYS A 127 4.00 -8.03 -0.74
C LYS A 127 3.14 -6.78 -0.85
N HIS A 128 3.73 -5.63 -1.21
CA HIS A 128 2.98 -4.41 -1.48
C HIS A 128 2.10 -4.56 -2.72
N LEU A 129 2.62 -5.17 -3.79
CA LEU A 129 1.84 -5.50 -4.98
C LEU A 129 0.69 -6.48 -4.66
N MET A 130 0.92 -7.47 -3.79
CA MET A 130 -0.12 -8.42 -3.39
C MET A 130 -1.23 -7.75 -2.60
N LEU A 131 -0.89 -6.85 -1.68
CA LEU A 131 -1.84 -6.15 -0.81
C LEU A 131 -2.65 -5.09 -1.57
N PHE A 132 -2.03 -4.32 -2.46
CA PHE A 132 -2.68 -3.17 -3.13
C PHE A 132 -2.91 -3.34 -4.63
N GLY A 133 -2.45 -4.43 -5.23
CA GLY A 133 -2.61 -4.70 -6.66
C GLY A 133 -4.01 -5.17 -7.04
N LYS A 134 -4.12 -5.67 -8.28
CA LYS A 134 -5.40 -6.04 -8.91
C LYS A 134 -6.29 -6.96 -8.08
N ASN A 135 -5.70 -7.91 -7.34
CA ASN A 135 -6.41 -8.88 -6.53
C ASN A 135 -6.40 -8.52 -5.02
N GLY A 136 -5.91 -7.33 -4.68
CA GLY A 136 -5.82 -6.82 -3.33
C GLY A 136 -6.92 -5.81 -3.02
N ILE A 137 -6.54 -4.75 -2.30
CA ILE A 137 -7.49 -3.79 -1.69
C ILE A 137 -7.84 -2.60 -2.59
N ARG A 138 -6.93 -2.25 -3.52
CA ARG A 138 -6.88 -1.06 -4.40
C ARG A 138 -5.78 -0.07 -4.01
N LEU A 139 -5.18 0.52 -5.03
CA LEU A 139 -4.05 1.45 -4.92
C LEU A 139 -4.41 2.75 -4.19
N ASP A 140 -5.62 3.29 -4.41
CA ASP A 140 -6.08 4.54 -3.78
C ASP A 140 -6.21 4.45 -2.25
N LYS A 141 -6.13 3.25 -1.68
CA LYS A 141 -6.18 3.00 -0.24
C LYS A 141 -4.83 3.11 0.45
N ILE A 142 -3.71 3.15 -0.29
CA ILE A 142 -2.37 3.34 0.32
C ILE A 142 -2.33 4.59 1.21
N LYS A 143 -3.01 5.68 0.80
CA LYS A 143 -3.07 6.94 1.57
C LYS A 143 -3.71 6.83 2.96
N LEU A 144 -4.40 5.73 3.24
CA LEU A 144 -5.11 5.49 4.50
C LEU A 144 -4.26 4.67 5.49
N VAL A 145 -3.12 4.15 5.04
CA VAL A 145 -2.26 3.27 5.82
C VAL A 145 -1.23 4.09 6.58
N LEU A 146 -1.20 3.94 7.91
CA LEU A 146 -0.24 4.61 8.79
C LEU A 146 0.98 3.74 9.08
N TYR A 147 0.87 2.43 8.90
CA TYR A 147 2.00 1.50 9.00
C TYR A 147 3.04 1.74 7.90
N SER A 148 4.32 1.69 8.25
CA SER A 148 5.42 1.81 7.30
C SER A 148 5.47 0.62 6.34
N ALA A 149 6.13 0.79 5.19
CA ALA A 149 6.33 -0.32 4.26
C ALA A 149 7.08 -1.48 4.96
N THR A 150 8.06 -1.15 5.80
CA THR A 150 8.85 -2.14 6.54
C THR A 150 8.04 -2.99 7.51
N GLU A 151 7.04 -2.41 8.17
CA GLU A 151 6.12 -3.13 9.07
C GLU A 151 5.21 -4.07 8.28
N ILE A 152 4.64 -3.59 7.17
CA ILE A 152 3.83 -4.41 6.26
C ILE A 152 4.64 -5.58 5.69
N LEU A 153 5.93 -5.38 5.42
CA LEU A 153 6.82 -6.43 4.92
C LEU A 153 7.04 -7.58 5.91
N LYS A 154 6.84 -7.36 7.22
CA LYS A 154 6.93 -8.42 8.23
C LYS A 154 5.78 -9.42 8.13
N LEU A 155 4.60 -8.98 7.67
CA LEU A 155 3.43 -9.84 7.50
C LEU A 155 3.72 -11.01 6.57
N THR A 156 3.29 -12.21 6.95
CA THR A 156 3.35 -13.37 6.05
C THR A 156 2.35 -13.22 4.90
N ASN A 157 2.53 -14.01 3.84
CA ASN A 157 1.57 -13.99 2.73
C ASN A 157 0.16 -14.38 3.19
N ALA A 158 0.05 -15.28 4.17
CA ALA A 158 -1.23 -15.69 4.74
C ALA A 158 -1.92 -14.52 5.48
N GLN A 159 -1.15 -13.75 6.26
CA GLN A 159 -1.67 -12.57 6.96
C GLN A 159 -2.13 -11.49 5.99
N ILE A 160 -1.35 -11.20 4.93
CA ILE A 160 -1.78 -10.27 3.88
C ILE A 160 -3.10 -10.73 3.23
N GLN A 161 -3.22 -12.03 2.92
CA GLN A 161 -4.48 -12.58 2.39
C GLN A 161 -5.65 -12.44 3.37
N ASN A 162 -5.41 -12.59 4.67
CA ASN A 162 -6.43 -12.35 5.69
C ASN A 162 -6.86 -10.87 5.74
N VAL A 163 -5.91 -9.92 5.67
CA VAL A 163 -6.21 -8.48 5.57
C VAL A 163 -7.11 -8.19 4.37
N ILE A 164 -6.75 -8.69 3.18
CA ILE A 164 -7.54 -8.54 1.95
C ILE A 164 -8.93 -9.13 2.14
N LYS A 165 -9.03 -10.37 2.63
CA LYS A 165 -10.30 -11.07 2.84
C LYS A 165 -11.23 -10.29 3.78
N LYS A 166 -10.70 -9.79 4.90
CA LYS A 166 -11.47 -9.01 5.88
C LYS A 166 -11.95 -7.69 5.30
N TYR A 167 -11.07 -6.96 4.63
CA TYR A 167 -11.43 -5.72 3.93
C TYR A 167 -12.54 -5.94 2.89
N THR A 168 -12.41 -6.95 2.03
CA THR A 168 -13.41 -7.23 0.99
C THR A 168 -14.77 -7.62 1.60
N SER A 169 -14.77 -8.43 2.65
CA SER A 169 -15.99 -8.84 3.36
C SER A 169 -16.71 -7.65 3.99
N ASP A 170 -15.96 -6.74 4.62
CA ASP A 170 -16.51 -5.57 5.29
C ASP A 170 -17.02 -4.55 4.27
N HIS A 171 -16.22 -4.27 3.23
CA HIS A 171 -16.62 -3.41 2.11
C HIS A 171 -17.90 -3.90 1.43
N GLN A 172 -18.03 -5.21 1.16
CA GLN A 172 -19.24 -5.78 0.57
C GLN A 172 -20.45 -5.66 1.50
N SER A 173 -20.26 -5.86 2.80
CA SER A 173 -21.33 -5.74 3.82
C SER A 173 -21.81 -4.29 3.91
N HIS A 174 -20.90 -3.33 4.01
CA HIS A 174 -21.20 -1.89 4.00
C HIS A 174 -21.94 -1.47 2.71
N MET A 175 -21.48 -1.93 1.54
CA MET A 175 -22.12 -1.60 0.26
C MET A 175 -23.54 -2.19 0.15
N THR A 176 -23.76 -3.39 0.71
CA THR A 176 -25.08 -4.04 0.75
C THR A 176 -26.05 -3.30 1.67
N LEU A 177 -25.57 -2.87 2.85
CA LEU A 177 -26.37 -2.04 3.77
C LEU A 177 -26.78 -0.73 3.10
N ILE A 178 -25.84 -0.03 2.45
CA ILE A 178 -26.13 1.23 1.74
C ILE A 178 -27.18 1.02 0.66
N LYS A 179 -27.04 0.00 -0.19
CA LYS A 179 -28.03 -0.33 -1.24
C LYS A 179 -29.40 -0.65 -0.66
N THR A 180 -29.46 -1.39 0.44
CA THR A 180 -30.72 -1.75 1.10
C THR A 180 -31.40 -0.53 1.71
N VAL A 181 -30.63 0.37 2.31
CA VAL A 181 -31.11 1.63 2.89
C VAL A 181 -31.58 2.60 1.79
N LEU A 182 -30.89 2.67 0.64
CA LEU A 182 -31.29 3.49 -0.50
C LEU A 182 -32.53 2.94 -1.24
N SER A 183 -32.76 1.62 -1.18
CA SER A 183 -33.92 0.97 -1.80
C SER A 183 -35.19 1.02 -0.93
N GLY A 184 -35.07 1.32 0.37
CA GLY A 184 -36.21 1.55 1.26
C GLY A 184 -36.58 3.02 1.28
N ASN A 185 -37.83 3.36 0.97
CA ASN A 185 -38.31 4.75 0.82
C ASN A 185 -38.33 5.60 2.11
N ASP A 186 -37.66 5.19 3.19
CA ASP A 186 -37.63 5.93 4.46
C ASP A 186 -36.45 6.91 4.49
N GLN A 187 -36.58 8.03 3.75
CA GLN A 187 -35.56 9.09 3.65
C GLN A 187 -34.94 9.48 5.02
N ILE A 188 -35.75 9.52 6.08
CA ILE A 188 -35.32 9.89 7.44
C ILE A 188 -34.37 8.87 8.05
N LYS A 189 -34.57 7.56 7.83
CA LYS A 189 -33.71 6.51 8.40
C LYS A 189 -32.37 6.47 7.67
N THR A 190 -32.38 6.74 6.37
CA THR A 190 -31.21 6.85 5.51
C THR A 190 -30.34 8.03 5.92
N GLU A 191 -30.95 9.19 6.14
CA GLU A 191 -30.26 10.43 6.50
C GLU A 191 -29.63 10.36 7.90
N VAL A 192 -30.33 9.78 8.88
CA VAL A 192 -29.79 9.57 10.24
C VAL A 192 -28.63 8.57 10.25
N THR A 193 -28.68 7.53 9.41
CA THR A 193 -27.59 6.53 9.32
C THR A 193 -26.36 7.13 8.64
N LEU A 194 -26.56 7.89 7.57
CA LEU A 194 -25.49 8.61 6.88
C LEU A 194 -24.86 9.66 7.80
N GLN A 195 -25.66 10.45 8.51
CA GLN A 195 -25.18 11.44 9.47
C GLN A 195 -24.38 10.81 10.60
N LYS A 196 -24.83 9.68 11.17
CA LYS A 196 -24.06 8.95 12.19
C LYS A 196 -22.71 8.46 11.66
N LEU A 197 -22.67 7.93 10.44
CA LEU A 197 -21.43 7.48 9.80
C LEU A 197 -20.48 8.66 9.54
N THR A 198 -21.00 9.77 9.04
CA THR A 198 -20.24 11.00 8.78
C THR A 198 -19.68 11.60 10.07
N ILE A 199 -20.49 11.68 11.13
CA ILE A 199 -20.07 12.21 12.43
C ILE A 199 -19.00 11.30 13.06
N PHE A 200 -19.20 9.98 13.00
CA PHE A 200 -18.22 9.02 13.50
C PHE A 200 -16.89 9.15 12.76
N ASN A 201 -16.91 9.20 11.42
CA ASN A 201 -15.72 9.39 10.60
C ASN A 201 -15.04 10.74 10.86
N GLN A 202 -15.82 11.81 11.02
CA GLN A 202 -15.29 13.14 11.35
C GLN A 202 -14.58 13.16 12.70
N TYR A 203 -15.15 12.52 13.72
CA TYR A 203 -14.52 12.37 15.03
C TYR A 203 -13.19 11.61 14.94
N ARG A 204 -13.13 10.57 14.12
CA ARG A 204 -11.91 9.77 13.94
C ARG A 204 -10.82 10.49 13.17
N ILE A 205 -11.18 11.22 12.11
CA ILE A 205 -10.24 12.12 11.40
C ILE A 205 -9.69 13.18 12.34
N ASN A 206 -10.53 13.75 13.21
CA ASN A 206 -10.10 14.73 14.20
C ASN A 206 -9.12 14.13 15.22
N ILE A 207 -9.34 12.88 15.64
CA ILE A 207 -8.40 12.15 16.52
C ILE A 207 -7.07 11.90 15.83
N VAL A 208 -7.06 11.43 14.58
CA VAL A 208 -5.81 11.20 13.82
C VAL A 208 -5.05 12.51 13.59
N LYS A 209 -5.76 13.59 13.21
CA LYS A 209 -5.17 14.93 13.08
C LYS A 209 -4.61 15.42 14.41
N PHE A 210 -5.28 15.16 15.52
CA PHE A 210 -4.81 15.53 16.86
C PHE A 210 -3.52 14.78 17.21
N ILE A 211 -3.47 13.46 17.00
CA ILE A 211 -2.27 12.64 17.25
C ILE A 211 -1.10 13.11 16.39
N LEU A 212 -1.32 13.38 15.10
CA LEU A 212 -0.30 13.91 14.20
C LEU A 212 0.18 15.31 14.65
N THR A 213 -0.74 16.19 15.03
CA THR A 213 -0.41 17.55 15.49
C THR A 213 0.42 17.52 16.77
N VAL A 214 0.07 16.66 17.72
CA VAL A 214 0.84 16.46 18.96
C VAL A 214 2.22 15.89 18.64
N SER A 215 2.31 14.89 17.76
CA SER A 215 3.58 14.28 17.36
C SER A 215 4.52 15.29 16.65
N PHE A 216 3.97 16.13 15.77
CA PHE A 216 4.73 17.21 15.12
C PHE A 216 5.19 18.30 16.10
N ARG A 217 4.35 18.70 17.07
CA ARG A 217 4.73 19.67 18.11
C ARG A 217 5.83 19.14 19.03
N TYR A 218 5.79 17.85 19.37
CA TYR A 218 6.86 17.22 20.15
C TYR A 218 8.18 17.17 19.37
N HIS A 219 8.15 16.83 18.07
CA HIS A 219 9.35 16.85 17.24
C HIS A 219 9.93 18.26 17.05
N TYR A 220 9.09 19.28 16.89
CA TYR A 220 9.54 20.68 16.73
C TYR A 220 10.18 21.23 18.02
N ASN A 221 9.62 20.91 19.19
CA ASN A 221 10.18 21.33 20.47
C ASN A 221 11.53 20.67 20.79
N ILE A 222 11.75 19.42 20.38
CA ILE A 222 13.06 18.73 20.56
C ILE A 222 14.15 19.38 19.69
N ILE A 223 13.81 19.78 18.45
CA ILE A 223 14.75 20.45 17.54
C ILE A 223 15.06 21.87 18.03
N SER A 224 14.08 22.60 18.56
CA SER A 224 14.27 23.99 19.03
C SER A 224 15.01 24.11 20.37
N ILE A 225 15.16 23.02 21.14
CA ILE A 225 15.96 22.96 22.38
C ILE A 225 17.42 22.57 22.09
N SER A 226 17.72 22.11 20.86
CA SER A 226 19.05 21.62 20.45
C SER A 226 19.84 22.61 19.59
N ILE A 227 19.43 23.89 19.53
CA ILE A 227 20.13 25.02 18.88
C ILE A 227 20.40 26.08 19.94
#